data_AF-A0A2E1X8L1-F1
#
_entry.id   AF-A0A2E1X8L1-F1
#
_cell.length_a   1.000
_cell.length_b   1.000
_cell.length_c   1.000
_cell.angle_alpha   90.00
_cell.angle_beta   90.00
_cell.angle_gamma   90.00
#
_symmetry.space_group_name_H-M   'P 1'
#
loop_
_entity.id
_entity.type
_entity.pdbx_description
1 polymer ?
#
loop_
_entity_poly.entity_id
_entity_poly.type
_entity_poly.pdbx_seq_one_letter_code
_entity_poly.pdbx_strand_id
1 'polypeptide(L)'
;MLRLRFLFDVAFPALVMCLTGILLYSAVVSDTGYRALSSLQKEAAEKEAELNELHARRLELEKRADLLNSSSLDPDLLDERIRAVLGYSREGDVVISRRELDRLLAE
;
A
#
# COMPACT_ATOMS: atom_id res chain seq x y z
N MET A 1 30.99 -66.80 10.90
CA MET A 1 29.88 -65.83 11.11
C MET A 1 30.23 -64.60 11.95
N LEU A 2 31.25 -64.60 12.83
CA LEU A 2 31.58 -63.43 13.67
C LEU A 2 32.14 -62.20 12.93
N ARG A 3 32.94 -62.39 11.86
CA ARG A 3 33.59 -61.29 11.14
C ARG A 3 32.61 -60.38 10.38
N LEU A 4 31.52 -60.95 9.86
CA LEU A 4 30.52 -60.18 9.12
C LEU A 4 29.69 -59.31 10.07
N ARG A 5 29.39 -59.80 11.28
CA ARG A 5 28.65 -59.04 12.29
C ARG A 5 29.45 -57.83 12.78
N PHE A 6 30.73 -58.01 13.09
CA PHE A 6 31.63 -56.90 13.43
C PHE A 6 31.78 -55.86 12.32
N LEU A 7 31.81 -56.29 11.06
CA LEU A 7 31.90 -55.37 9.92
C LEU A 7 30.63 -54.53 9.82
N PHE A 8 29.45 -55.13 9.98
CA PHE A 8 28.17 -54.39 10.01
C PHE A 8 28.06 -53.49 11.25
N ASP A 9 28.51 -53.94 12.42
CA ASP A 9 28.44 -53.18 13.68
C ASP A 9 29.31 -51.91 13.65
N VAL A 10 30.37 -51.87 12.85
CA VAL A 10 31.24 -50.68 12.69
C VAL A 10 30.89 -49.88 11.42
N ALA A 11 30.59 -50.56 10.31
CA ALA A 11 30.25 -49.90 9.05
C ALA A 11 28.93 -49.12 9.14
N PHE A 12 27.95 -49.65 9.88
CA PHE A 12 26.66 -48.99 10.06
C PHE A 12 26.78 -47.64 10.81
N PRO A 13 27.38 -47.55 12.01
CA PRO A 13 27.54 -46.26 12.68
C PRO A 13 28.47 -45.30 11.93
N ALA A 14 29.50 -45.81 11.23
CA ALA A 14 30.36 -44.97 10.38
C ALA A 14 29.58 -44.36 9.20
N LEU A 15 28.70 -45.13 8.56
CA LEU A 15 27.81 -44.63 7.51
C LEU A 15 26.85 -43.58 8.05
N VAL A 16 26.23 -43.84 9.21
CA VAL A 16 25.33 -42.89 9.87
C VAL A 16 26.07 -41.59 10.21
N MET A 17 27.28 -41.66 10.74
CA MET A 17 28.11 -40.49 11.05
C MET A 17 28.52 -39.70 9.81
N CYS A 18 28.79 -40.38 8.69
CA CYS A 18 29.07 -39.73 7.42
C CYS A 18 27.82 -39.02 6.86
N LEU A 19 26.66 -39.69 6.93
CA LEU A 19 25.38 -39.13 6.51
C LEU A 19 25.00 -37.91 7.36
N THR A 20 25.16 -37.97 8.69
CA THR A 20 24.90 -36.81 9.55
C THR A 20 25.85 -35.66 9.25
N GLY A 21 27.13 -35.92 8.98
CA GLY A 21 28.08 -34.90 8.54
C GLY A 21 27.68 -34.21 7.23
N ILE A 22 27.24 -34.98 6.23
CA ILE A 22 26.74 -34.46 4.94
C ILE A 22 25.47 -33.64 5.15
N LEU A 23 24.55 -34.09 6.00
CA LEU A 23 23.33 -33.34 6.33
C LEU A 23 23.64 -32.05 7.09
N LEU A 24 24.60 -32.08 8.02
CA LEU A 24 25.03 -30.90 8.78
C LEU A 24 25.72 -29.88 7.87
N TYR A 25 26.60 -30.34 6.97
CA TYR A 25 27.25 -29.51 5.96
C TYR A 25 26.22 -28.92 4.99
N SER A 26 25.30 -29.75 4.49
CA SER A 26 24.21 -29.31 3.63
C SER A 26 23.26 -28.35 4.34
N ALA A 27 23.06 -28.46 5.65
CA ALA A 27 22.27 -27.49 6.42
C ALA A 27 22.94 -26.12 6.53
N VAL A 28 24.29 -26.09 6.55
CA VAL A 28 25.08 -24.86 6.59
C VAL A 28 25.27 -24.25 5.19
N VAL A 29 25.37 -25.08 4.15
CA VAL A 29 25.71 -24.69 2.78
C VAL A 29 24.51 -24.59 1.84
N SER A 30 23.37 -25.20 2.14
CA SER A 30 22.18 -25.11 1.27
C SER A 30 21.72 -23.66 1.09
N ASP A 31 21.83 -23.20 -0.15
CA ASP A 31 21.36 -21.90 -0.65
C ASP A 31 19.84 -21.69 -0.50
N THR A 32 19.08 -22.72 -0.12
CA THR A 32 17.63 -22.70 0.05
C THR A 32 17.13 -22.05 1.34
N GLY A 33 17.99 -21.76 2.34
CA GLY A 33 17.55 -21.30 3.66
C GLY A 33 17.80 -19.83 4.00
N TYR A 34 19.05 -19.35 3.85
CA TYR A 34 19.47 -18.10 4.50
C TYR A 34 19.60 -16.90 3.55
N ARG A 35 20.08 -17.13 2.33
CA ARG A 35 20.31 -16.05 1.33
C ARG A 35 19.06 -15.78 0.48
N ALA A 36 18.36 -16.82 0.05
CA ALA A 36 17.09 -16.69 -0.67
C ALA A 36 15.97 -16.11 0.20
N LEU A 37 15.92 -16.46 1.50
CA LEU A 37 14.97 -15.85 2.44
C LEU A 37 15.26 -14.37 2.68
N SER A 38 16.54 -13.99 2.75
CA SER A 38 16.92 -12.58 2.93
C SER A 38 16.53 -11.71 1.72
N SER A 39 16.72 -12.21 0.49
CA SER A 39 16.28 -11.48 -0.70
C SER A 39 14.76 -11.42 -0.81
N LEU A 40 14.06 -12.52 -0.52
CA LEU A 40 12.59 -12.55 -0.53
C LEU A 40 11.97 -11.69 0.57
N GLN A 41 12.58 -11.63 1.76
CA GLN A 41 12.14 -10.73 2.83
C GLN A 41 12.37 -9.26 2.48
N LYS A 42 13.47 -8.94 1.80
CA LYS A 42 13.72 -7.57 1.31
C LYS A 42 12.69 -7.18 0.25
N GLU A 43 12.44 -8.05 -0.72
CA GLU A 43 11.45 -7.80 -1.77
C GLU A 43 10.03 -7.70 -1.17
N ALA A 44 9.70 -8.54 -0.19
CA ALA A 44 8.44 -8.43 0.55
C ALA A 44 8.32 -7.11 1.32
N ALA A 45 9.39 -6.68 2.01
CA ALA A 45 9.40 -5.41 2.74
C ALA A 45 9.30 -4.19 1.80
N GLU A 46 9.97 -4.23 0.64
CA GLU A 46 9.86 -3.20 -0.39
C GLU A 46 8.44 -3.12 -0.97
N LYS A 47 7.81 -4.27 -1.25
CA LYS A 47 6.43 -4.33 -1.74
C LYS A 47 5.42 -3.90 -0.68
N GLU A 48 5.64 -4.21 0.58
CA GLU A 48 4.79 -3.77 1.69
C GLU A 48 4.90 -2.26 1.92
N ALA A 49 6.09 -1.68 1.78
CA ALA A 49 6.27 -0.23 1.79
C ALA A 49 5.54 0.45 0.63
N GLU A 50 5.66 -0.09 -0.59
CA GLU A 50 4.95 0.41 -1.78
C GLU A 50 3.43 0.33 -1.60
N LEU A 51 2.92 -0.77 -1.04
CA LEU A 51 1.50 -0.93 -0.72
C LEU A 51 1.01 0.10 0.29
N ASN A 52 1.76 0.34 1.36
CA ASN A 52 1.40 1.32 2.38
C ASN A 52 1.37 2.75 1.81
N GLU A 53 2.33 3.11 0.97
CA GLU A 53 2.33 4.41 0.28
C GLU A 53 1.12 4.56 -0.64
N LEU A 54 0.80 3.52 -1.42
CA LEU A 54 -0.36 3.53 -2.30
C LEU A 54 -1.68 3.60 -1.53
N HIS A 55 -1.76 2.92 -0.39
CA HIS A 55 -2.92 2.97 0.49
C HIS A 55 -3.12 4.37 1.07
N ALA A 56 -2.05 5.00 1.57
CA ALA A 56 -2.11 6.37 2.07
C ALA A 56 -2.60 7.35 0.99
N ARG A 57 -2.09 7.22 -0.25
CA ARG A 57 -2.55 8.02 -1.40
C ARG A 57 -4.01 7.75 -1.74
N ARG A 58 -4.44 6.49 -1.73
CA ARG A 58 -5.85 6.14 -1.96
C ARG A 58 -6.76 6.79 -0.93
N LEU A 59 -6.40 6.73 0.34
CA LEU A 59 -7.19 7.28 1.44
C LEU A 59 -7.27 8.82 1.38
N GLU A 60 -6.18 9.47 0.99
CA GLU A 60 -6.18 10.91 0.72
C GLU A 60 -7.07 11.28 -0.47
N LEU A 61 -6.99 10.53 -1.57
CA LEU A 61 -7.83 10.74 -2.74
C LEU A 61 -9.30 10.43 -2.47
N GLU A 62 -9.60 9.42 -1.68
CA GLU A 62 -10.95 9.05 -1.26
C GLU A 62 -11.55 10.15 -0.40
N LYS A 63 -10.79 10.67 0.58
CA LYS A 63 -11.22 11.84 1.36
C LYS A 63 -11.47 13.08 0.49
N ARG A 64 -10.62 13.33 -0.51
CA ARG A 64 -10.82 14.44 -1.46
C ARG A 64 -12.02 14.19 -2.37
N ALA A 65 -12.21 12.95 -2.82
CA ALA A 65 -13.33 12.56 -3.64
C ALA A 65 -14.64 12.68 -2.86
N ASP A 66 -14.68 12.28 -1.60
CA ASP A 66 -15.83 12.46 -0.72
C ASP A 66 -16.18 13.92 -0.50
N LEU A 67 -15.18 14.78 -0.30
CA LEU A 67 -15.39 16.23 -0.23
C LEU A 67 -15.91 16.84 -1.55
N LEU A 68 -15.65 16.19 -2.68
CA LEU A 68 -16.10 16.59 -4.01
C LEU A 68 -17.35 15.82 -4.48
N ASN A 69 -17.79 14.81 -3.71
CA ASN A 69 -18.84 13.90 -4.13
C ASN A 69 -20.20 14.60 -3.98
N SER A 70 -20.85 14.74 -5.14
CA SER A 70 -22.16 15.37 -5.33
C SER A 70 -23.31 14.72 -4.55
N SER A 71 -23.12 13.53 -3.98
CA SER A 71 -24.13 12.90 -3.10
C SER A 71 -24.35 13.68 -1.79
N SER A 72 -23.40 14.52 -1.36
CA SER A 72 -23.55 15.43 -0.21
C SER A 72 -23.49 16.91 -0.60
N LEU A 73 -23.26 17.20 -1.89
CA LEU A 73 -23.14 18.56 -2.37
C LEU A 73 -24.56 19.13 -2.53
N ASP A 74 -24.89 20.09 -1.67
CA ASP A 74 -26.19 20.73 -1.62
C ASP A 74 -26.59 21.25 -3.03
N PRO A 75 -27.74 20.83 -3.59
CA PRO A 75 -28.25 21.35 -4.85
C PRO A 75 -28.26 22.88 -4.92
N ASP A 76 -28.48 23.56 -3.79
CA ASP A 76 -28.52 25.02 -3.72
C ASP A 76 -27.10 25.62 -3.90
N LEU A 77 -26.06 24.99 -3.36
CA LEU A 77 -24.66 25.40 -3.57
C LEU A 77 -24.25 25.26 -5.04
N LEU A 78 -24.79 24.26 -5.73
CA LEU A 78 -24.56 24.07 -7.16
C LEU A 78 -25.28 25.14 -8.00
N ASP A 79 -26.55 25.46 -7.70
CA ASP A 79 -27.32 26.53 -8.35
C ASP A 79 -26.59 27.87 -8.20
N GLU A 80 -26.10 28.15 -6.99
CA GLU A 80 -25.41 29.40 -6.70
C GLU A 80 -24.07 29.50 -7.46
N ARG A 81 -23.32 28.39 -7.55
CA ARG A 81 -22.07 28.36 -8.32
C ARG A 81 -22.31 28.50 -9.82
N ILE A 82 -23.39 27.90 -10.34
CA ILE A 82 -23.81 28.01 -11.73
C ILE A 82 -24.20 29.46 -12.05
N ARG A 83 -25.00 30.11 -11.17
CA ARG A 83 -25.35 31.53 -11.32
C ARG A 83 -24.14 32.45 -11.22
N ALA A 84 -23.25 32.22 -10.27
CA ALA A 84 -22.04 33.02 -10.10
C ALA A 84 -21.11 32.97 -11.33
N VAL A 85 -21.04 31.81 -12.02
CA VAL A 85 -20.19 31.63 -13.20
C VAL A 85 -20.88 32.11 -14.49
N LEU A 86 -22.15 31.77 -14.67
CA LEU A 86 -22.90 32.09 -15.90
C LEU A 86 -23.56 33.48 -15.85
N GLY A 87 -23.59 34.13 -14.69
CA GLY A 87 -24.19 35.46 -14.50
C GLY A 87 -25.71 35.49 -14.61
N TYR A 88 -26.39 34.36 -14.44
CA TYR A 88 -27.85 34.29 -14.47
C TYR A 88 -28.43 34.67 -13.09
N SER A 89 -29.49 35.47 -13.08
CA SER A 89 -30.34 35.69 -11.89
C SER A 89 -31.76 35.21 -12.19
N ARG A 90 -32.53 34.87 -11.15
CA ARG A 90 -33.96 34.55 -11.28
C ARG A 90 -34.77 35.84 -11.42
N GLU A 91 -35.99 35.71 -11.92
CA GLU A 91 -36.96 36.81 -11.92
C GLU A 91 -37.20 37.28 -10.47
N GLY A 92 -36.94 38.56 -10.21
CA GLY A 92 -37.07 39.18 -8.89
C GLY A 92 -35.75 39.40 -8.14
N ASP A 93 -34.63 38.86 -8.61
CA ASP A 93 -33.31 39.13 -8.01
C ASP A 93 -32.86 40.58 -8.33
N VAL A 94 -32.31 41.28 -7.33
CA VAL A 94 -31.78 42.64 -7.49
C VAL A 94 -30.33 42.58 -7.97
N VAL A 95 -30.10 42.98 -9.23
CA VAL A 95 -28.75 43.04 -9.82
C VAL A 95 -28.17 44.44 -9.60
N ILE A 96 -27.08 44.53 -8.83
CA ILE A 96 -26.36 45.79 -8.56
C ILE A 96 -25.06 45.81 -9.36
N SER A 97 -24.75 46.94 -9.99
CA SER A 97 -23.49 47.08 -10.72
C SER A 97 -22.30 47.13 -9.74
N ARG A 98 -21.15 46.55 -10.13
CA ARG A 98 -19.93 46.50 -9.29
C ARG A 98 -19.56 47.89 -8.72
N ARG A 99 -19.67 48.92 -9.56
CA ARG A 99 -19.36 50.31 -9.22
C ARG A 99 -20.28 50.90 -8.15
N GLU A 100 -21.51 50.44 -8.10
CA GLU A 100 -22.55 50.93 -7.20
C GLU A 100 -22.48 50.21 -5.84
N LEU A 101 -22.13 48.92 -5.84
CA LEU A 101 -21.79 48.18 -4.61
C LEU A 101 -20.58 48.79 -3.90
N ASP A 102 -19.51 49.10 -4.63
CA ASP A 102 -18.30 49.71 -4.07
C ASP A 102 -18.58 51.09 -3.45
N ARG A 103 -19.61 51.79 -3.94
CA ARG A 103 -20.05 53.09 -3.39
C ARG A 103 -20.81 52.93 -2.08
N LEU A 104 -21.68 51.91 -1.98
CA LEU A 104 -22.49 51.62 -0.79
C LEU A 104 -21.68 51.05 0.38
N LEU A 105 -20.59 50.31 0.09
CA LEU A 105 -19.68 49.78 1.12
C LEU A 105 -18.65 50.80 1.62
N ALA A 106 -18.49 51.92 0.90
CA ALA A 106 -17.56 52.99 1.23
C ALA A 106 -18.21 54.15 2.02
N GLU A 107 -19.53 54.11 2.20
CA GLU A 107 -20.28 54.92 3.17
C GLU A 107 -20.32 54.24 4.55
#